data_AF-A0A7C3Q0J7-F1
#
_entry.id   AF-A0A7C3Q0J7-F1
#
_cell.length_a   1.000
_cell.length_b   1.000
_cell.length_c   1.000
_cell.angle_alpha   90.00
_cell.angle_beta   90.00
_cell.angle_gamma   90.00
#
_symmetry.space_group_name_H-M   'P 1'
#
loop_
_entity.id
_entity.type
_entity.pdbx_description
1 polymer ?
#
loop_
_entity_poly.entity_id
_entity_poly.type
_entity_poly.pdbx_seq_one_letter_code
_entity_poly.pdbx_strand_id
1 'polypeptide(L)'
;MKHDPDILISRVVDGIATEADWAGLEQEAQRTPGVWREVATAQWQQSLLQRRVGEAVAVAERTELPVAMGEFAQVPAPGVDPIGVRTRFARVATWGGWAAAATLALAFISQSPRTTSSNEPMKAGSPLESLRGMLTSEDARNLYLDAGQREGTVLEEVPTKILINVVPSPDGEGGEVTYLRQFIERTKVNDLYQFSLDESGNRLPVSMLQRIKPAM
;
A
#
# COMPACT_ATOMS: atom_id res chain seq x y z
N MET A 1 -0.99 -33.08 -21.52
CA MET A 1 -0.65 -31.73 -21.03
C MET A 1 0.27 -31.93 -19.84
N LYS A 2 1.49 -31.39 -19.85
CA LYS A 2 2.40 -31.50 -18.70
C LYS A 2 1.90 -30.49 -17.66
N HIS A 3 1.46 -30.97 -16.49
CA HIS A 3 1.09 -30.07 -15.39
C HIS A 3 2.36 -29.44 -14.84
N ASP A 4 2.32 -28.12 -14.68
CA ASP A 4 3.42 -27.36 -14.10
C ASP A 4 3.56 -27.73 -12.61
N PRO A 5 4.75 -28.19 -12.14
CA PRO A 5 4.96 -28.54 -10.74
C PRO A 5 4.59 -27.40 -9.78
N ASP A 6 4.85 -26.15 -10.16
CA ASP A 6 4.58 -24.99 -9.31
C ASP A 6 3.07 -24.83 -9.03
N ILE A 7 2.24 -25.14 -10.03
CA ILE A 7 0.77 -25.11 -9.88
C ILE A 7 0.29 -26.22 -8.95
N LEU A 8 0.87 -27.43 -9.04
CA LEU A 8 0.51 -28.55 -8.16
C LEU A 8 0.91 -28.27 -6.71
N ILE A 9 2.12 -27.74 -6.50
CA ILE A 9 2.61 -27.33 -5.18
C ILE A 9 1.70 -26.23 -4.60
N SER A 10 1.40 -25.20 -5.38
CA SER A 10 0.50 -24.10 -4.98
C SER A 10 -0.87 -24.62 -4.51
N ARG A 11 -1.51 -25.52 -5.28
CA ARG A 11 -2.80 -26.12 -4.90
C ARG A 11 -2.74 -26.95 -3.62
N VAL A 12 -1.65 -27.70 -3.40
CA VAL A 12 -1.46 -28.50 -2.19
C VAL A 12 -1.28 -27.60 -0.97
N VAL A 13 -0.49 -26.54 -1.10
CA VAL A 13 -0.25 -25.54 -0.03
C VAL A 13 -1.55 -24.80 0.30
N ASP A 14 -2.35 -24.44 -0.70
CA ASP A 14 -3.65 -23.78 -0.49
C ASP A 14 -4.73 -24.72 0.06
N GLY A 15 -4.48 -26.03 0.17
CA GLY A 15 -5.44 -27.01 0.68
C GLY A 15 -6.59 -27.31 -0.29
N ILE A 16 -6.43 -26.99 -1.57
CA ILE A 16 -7.44 -27.19 -2.63
C ILE A 16 -7.08 -28.33 -3.59
N ALA A 17 -5.97 -29.03 -3.35
CA ALA A 17 -5.51 -30.14 -4.19
C ALA A 17 -6.49 -31.32 -4.17
N THR A 18 -6.83 -31.80 -5.37
CA THR A 18 -7.60 -33.02 -5.59
C THR A 18 -6.71 -34.27 -5.55
N GLU A 19 -7.30 -35.47 -5.52
CA GLU A 19 -6.55 -36.73 -5.64
C GLU A 19 -5.70 -36.80 -6.92
N ALA A 20 -6.20 -36.22 -8.02
CA ALA A 20 -5.46 -36.16 -9.28
C ALA A 20 -4.23 -35.23 -9.18
N ASP A 21 -4.33 -34.12 -8.45
CA ASP A 21 -3.19 -33.22 -8.21
C ASP A 21 -2.12 -33.92 -7.36
N TRP A 22 -2.52 -34.67 -6.33
CA TRP A 22 -1.60 -35.48 -5.51
C TRP A 22 -0.89 -36.56 -6.32
N ALA A 23 -1.62 -37.28 -7.19
CA ALA A 23 -1.02 -38.27 -8.08
C ALA A 23 -0.03 -37.63 -9.07
N GLY A 24 -0.36 -36.44 -9.60
CA GLY A 24 0.53 -35.67 -10.46
C GLY A 24 1.81 -35.22 -9.75
N LEU A 25 1.69 -34.76 -8.51
CA LEU A 25 2.81 -34.33 -7.69
C LEU A 25 3.74 -35.51 -7.32
N GLU A 26 3.16 -36.66 -6.95
CA GLU A 26 3.92 -37.89 -6.70
C GLU A 26 4.70 -38.34 -7.94
N GLN A 27 4.06 -38.30 -9.12
CA GLN A 27 4.72 -38.62 -10.38
C GLN A 27 5.91 -37.69 -10.65
N GLU A 28 5.76 -36.39 -10.36
CA GLU A 28 6.85 -35.43 -10.54
C GLU A 28 7.94 -35.60 -9.49
N ALA A 29 7.60 -35.95 -8.26
CA ALA A 29 8.56 -36.24 -7.20
C ALA A 29 9.43 -37.49 -7.49
N GLN A 30 8.89 -38.48 -8.19
CA GLN A 30 9.67 -39.63 -8.69
C GLN A 30 10.75 -39.21 -9.70
N ARG A 31 10.50 -38.16 -10.48
CA ARG A 31 11.48 -37.58 -11.43
C ARG A 31 12.46 -36.65 -10.73
N THR A 32 11.94 -35.86 -9.79
CA THR A 32 12.65 -34.80 -9.10
C THR A 32 12.44 -34.94 -7.59
N PRO A 33 13.31 -35.66 -6.87
CA PRO A 33 13.16 -35.90 -5.44
C PRO A 33 13.12 -34.63 -4.56
N GLY A 34 13.52 -33.48 -5.11
CA GLY A 34 13.48 -32.18 -4.44
C GLY A 34 12.08 -31.61 -4.23
N VAL A 35 11.07 -32.05 -4.99
CA VAL A 35 9.70 -31.51 -4.95
C VAL A 35 9.08 -31.60 -3.56
N TRP A 36 9.29 -32.71 -2.84
CA TRP A 36 8.78 -32.86 -1.47
C TRP A 36 9.38 -31.84 -0.49
N ARG A 37 10.64 -31.45 -0.69
CA ARG A 37 11.29 -30.41 0.11
C ARG A 37 10.66 -29.04 -0.19
N GLU A 38 10.32 -28.77 -1.44
CA GLU A 38 9.67 -27.52 -1.85
C GLU A 38 8.26 -27.40 -1.26
N VAL A 39 7.46 -28.48 -1.33
CA VAL A 39 6.13 -28.54 -0.70
C VAL A 39 6.22 -28.28 0.80
N ALA A 40 7.11 -28.98 1.51
CA ALA A 40 7.30 -28.80 2.94
C ALA A 40 7.75 -27.36 3.29
N THR A 41 8.63 -26.78 2.46
CA THR A 41 9.10 -25.40 2.64
C THR A 41 7.96 -24.41 2.45
N ALA A 42 7.14 -24.58 1.41
CA ALA A 42 6.00 -23.71 1.12
C ALA A 42 4.92 -23.80 2.22
N GLN A 43 4.59 -25.00 2.70
CA GLN A 43 3.68 -25.19 3.83
C GLN A 43 4.21 -24.53 5.11
N TRP A 44 5.50 -24.67 5.39
CA TRP A 44 6.12 -24.01 6.53
C TRP A 44 6.04 -22.47 6.41
N GLN A 45 6.36 -21.91 5.25
CA GLN A 45 6.26 -20.47 4.98
C GLN A 45 4.83 -19.95 5.14
N GLN A 46 3.83 -20.66 4.61
CA GLN A 46 2.42 -20.30 4.76
C GLN A 46 1.99 -20.30 6.23
N SER A 47 2.38 -21.33 7.00
CA SER A 47 2.08 -21.40 8.44
C SER A 47 2.72 -20.24 9.22
N LEU A 48 3.94 -19.86 8.85
CA LEU A 48 4.65 -18.73 9.44
C LEU A 48 3.94 -17.41 9.11
N LEU A 49 3.53 -17.22 7.86
CA LEU A 49 2.79 -16.04 7.42
C LEU A 49 1.45 -15.91 8.14
N GLN A 50 0.65 -16.99 8.18
CA GLN A 50 -0.63 -17.02 8.89
C GLN A 50 -0.47 -16.64 10.36
N ARG A 51 0.55 -17.19 11.03
CA ARG A 51 0.86 -16.83 12.42
C ARG A 51 1.19 -15.34 12.58
N ARG A 52 2.06 -14.78 11.72
CA ARG A 52 2.46 -13.37 11.79
C ARG A 52 1.29 -12.42 11.49
N VAL A 53 0.43 -12.77 10.54
CA VAL A 53 -0.80 -12.02 10.26
C VAL A 53 -1.73 -12.07 11.48
N GLY A 54 -1.92 -13.24 12.09
CA GLY A 54 -2.70 -13.37 13.32
C GLY A 54 -2.16 -12.52 14.47
N GLU A 55 -0.85 -12.51 14.69
CA GLU A 55 -0.20 -11.64 15.68
C GLU A 55 -0.46 -10.16 15.40
N ALA A 56 -0.37 -9.72 14.14
CA ALA A 56 -0.63 -8.33 13.75
C ALA A 56 -2.10 -7.92 13.94
N VAL A 57 -3.03 -8.80 13.57
CA VAL A 57 -4.47 -8.60 13.78
C VAL A 57 -4.79 -8.50 15.27
N ALA A 58 -4.20 -9.35 16.11
CA ALA A 58 -4.40 -9.31 17.56
C ALA A 58 -3.92 -7.99 18.20
N VAL A 59 -2.88 -7.35 17.65
CA VAL A 59 -2.45 -6.01 18.10
C VAL A 59 -3.46 -4.94 17.68
N ALA A 60 -3.97 -5.02 16.45
CA ALA A 60 -4.99 -4.11 15.96
C ALA A 60 -6.29 -4.20 16.77
N GLU A 61 -6.73 -5.41 17.13
CA GLU A 61 -7.92 -5.65 17.95
C GLU A 61 -7.80 -5.12 19.37
N ARG A 62 -6.59 -5.08 19.94
CA ARG A 62 -6.34 -4.50 21.28
C ARG A 62 -6.25 -2.98 21.27
N THR A 63 -6.12 -2.38 20.09
CA THR A 63 -6.05 -0.93 19.98
C THR A 63 -7.47 -0.38 19.96
N GLU A 64 -7.99 -0.08 21.14
CA GLU A 64 -9.19 0.74 21.25
C GLU A 64 -8.87 2.11 20.67
N LEU A 65 -9.47 2.43 19.51
CA LEU A 65 -9.52 3.81 19.08
C LEU A 65 -10.24 4.58 20.18
N PRO A 66 -9.74 5.74 20.63
CA PRO A 66 -10.49 6.60 21.51
C PRO A 66 -11.82 6.87 20.81
N VAL A 67 -12.85 6.16 21.24
CA VAL A 67 -14.22 6.46 20.88
C VAL A 67 -14.34 7.88 21.37
N ALA A 68 -14.46 8.84 20.44
CA ALA A 68 -14.73 10.22 20.77
C ALA A 68 -16.12 10.25 21.44
N MET A 69 -16.17 9.83 22.70
CA MET A 69 -17.33 9.82 23.56
C MET A 69 -17.56 11.28 23.92
N GLY A 70 -18.29 11.98 23.08
CA GLY A 70 -19.20 13.02 23.51
C GLY A 70 -18.66 14.42 23.81
N GLU A 71 -17.36 14.68 23.91
CA GLU A 71 -16.92 16.05 24.23
C GLU A 71 -16.98 17.04 23.04
N PHE A 72 -16.94 16.56 21.79
CA PHE A 72 -17.14 17.43 20.62
C PHE A 72 -18.61 17.54 20.16
N ALA A 73 -19.57 16.97 20.92
CA ALA A 73 -20.98 16.95 20.54
C ALA A 73 -21.84 18.08 21.16
N GLN A 74 -21.24 19.13 21.73
CA GLN A 74 -21.99 20.26 22.33
C GLN A 74 -21.82 21.60 21.62
N VAL A 75 -21.59 21.61 20.30
CA VAL A 75 -22.00 22.78 19.50
C VAL A 75 -23.30 22.40 18.78
N PRO A 76 -24.48 22.63 19.40
CA PRO A 76 -25.75 22.43 18.71
C PRO A 76 -25.83 23.45 17.56
N ALA A 77 -25.70 22.98 16.33
CA ALA A 77 -26.20 23.74 15.19
C ALA A 77 -27.73 23.82 15.32
N PRO A 78 -28.34 25.01 15.27
CA PRO A 78 -29.78 25.14 15.45
C PRO A 78 -30.52 24.49 14.28
N GLY A 79 -31.36 23.49 14.57
CA GLY A 79 -32.39 23.00 13.64
C GLY A 79 -32.26 21.58 13.07
N VAL A 80 -31.41 20.69 13.61
CA VAL A 80 -31.31 19.31 13.09
C VAL A 80 -31.55 18.27 14.20
N ASP A 81 -32.63 17.50 14.07
CA ASP A 81 -33.04 16.47 15.02
C ASP A 81 -32.05 15.28 15.08
N PRO A 82 -31.51 14.91 16.26
CA PRO A 82 -30.36 14.01 16.37
C PRO A 82 -30.68 12.50 16.44
N ILE A 83 -31.94 12.08 16.24
CA ILE A 83 -32.35 10.71 16.59
C ILE A 83 -32.01 9.66 15.50
N GLY A 84 -31.72 10.06 14.25
CA GLY A 84 -31.59 9.12 13.12
C GLY A 84 -30.16 8.73 12.67
N VAL A 85 -29.11 9.42 13.12
CA VAL A 85 -27.81 9.40 12.42
C VAL A 85 -26.76 8.49 13.08
N ARG A 86 -26.95 8.12 14.35
CA ARG A 86 -25.94 7.38 15.14
C ARG A 86 -25.65 5.94 14.70
N THR A 87 -26.58 5.26 14.02
CA THR A 87 -26.40 3.85 13.65
C THR A 87 -25.70 3.63 12.30
N ARG A 88 -25.49 4.67 11.47
CA ARG A 88 -24.88 4.51 10.14
C ARG A 88 -23.37 4.79 10.09
N PHE A 89 -22.84 5.59 11.02
CA PHE A 89 -21.40 5.97 11.01
C PHE A 89 -20.46 4.90 11.59
N ALA A 90 -20.95 3.98 12.43
CA ALA A 90 -20.12 2.92 13.00
C ALA A 90 -19.58 1.92 11.95
N ARG A 91 -20.18 1.86 10.74
CA ARG A 91 -19.69 1.01 9.64
C ARG A 91 -18.75 1.70 8.66
N VAL A 92 -18.58 3.02 8.74
CA VAL A 92 -17.73 3.80 7.82
C VAL A 92 -16.31 4.02 8.40
N ALA A 93 -16.13 3.83 9.71
CA ALA A 93 -14.84 4.00 10.37
C ALA A 93 -13.78 2.99 9.89
N THR A 94 -14.18 1.83 9.36
CA THR A 94 -13.26 0.80 8.85
C THR A 94 -12.63 1.14 7.49
N TRP A 95 -13.11 2.17 6.79
CA TRP A 95 -12.53 2.68 5.52
C TRP A 95 -11.92 4.08 5.66
N GLY A 96 -11.89 4.65 6.87
CA GLY A 96 -11.48 6.03 7.13
C GLY A 96 -9.97 6.32 7.02
N GLY A 97 -9.11 5.29 6.93
CA GLY A 97 -7.65 5.47 6.84
C GLY A 97 -7.22 6.31 5.63
N TRP A 98 -7.91 6.16 4.49
CA TRP A 98 -7.63 6.94 3.28
C TRP A 98 -8.11 8.39 3.39
N ALA A 99 -9.23 8.63 4.07
CA ALA A 99 -9.77 9.97 4.26
C ALA A 99 -8.86 10.83 5.14
N ALA A 100 -8.28 10.26 6.21
CA ALA A 100 -7.31 10.94 7.04
C ALA A 100 -6.05 11.36 6.25
N ALA A 101 -5.52 10.47 5.40
CA ALA A 101 -4.39 10.78 4.52
C ALA A 101 -4.71 11.93 3.53
N ALA A 102 -5.92 11.91 2.94
CA ALA A 102 -6.36 12.98 2.02
C ALA A 102 -6.51 14.34 2.72
N THR A 103 -6.97 14.37 3.97
CA THR A 103 -7.10 15.63 4.73
C THR A 103 -5.74 16.25 5.09
N LEU A 104 -4.74 15.43 5.44
CA LEU A 104 -3.38 15.91 5.71
C LEU A 104 -2.71 16.47 4.45
N ALA A 105 -2.93 15.84 3.29
CA ALA A 105 -2.43 16.35 2.01
C ALA A 105 -3.02 17.73 1.67
N LEU A 106 -4.32 17.96 1.91
CA LEU A 106 -4.98 19.25 1.68
C LEU A 106 -4.48 20.36 2.61
N ALA A 107 -4.19 20.03 3.88
CA ALA A 107 -3.69 21.01 4.84
C ALA A 107 -2.32 21.58 4.43
N PHE A 108 -1.43 20.73 3.89
CA PHE A 108 -0.11 21.16 3.42
C PHE A 108 -0.17 22.05 2.16
N ILE A 109 -1.09 21.78 1.24
CA ILE A 109 -1.25 22.59 0.01
C ILE A 109 -1.75 24.01 0.33
N SER A 110 -2.50 24.17 1.43
CA SER A 110 -3.06 25.47 1.83
C SER A 110 -2.05 26.44 2.47
N GLN A 111 -0.88 25.95 2.91
CA GLN A 111 0.10 26.75 3.66
C GLN A 111 1.20 27.40 2.81
N SER A 112 1.21 27.21 1.49
CA SER A 112 2.17 27.92 0.64
C SER A 112 1.94 29.44 0.69
N PRO A 113 2.94 30.24 1.12
CA PRO A 113 2.80 31.68 1.28
C PRO A 113 2.60 32.34 -0.08
N ARG A 114 1.42 32.93 -0.28
CA ARG A 114 1.09 33.73 -1.46
C ARG A 114 1.85 35.05 -1.40
N THR A 115 2.85 35.22 -2.25
CA THR A 115 3.49 36.52 -2.47
C THR A 115 2.47 37.47 -3.10
N THR A 116 2.01 38.43 -2.31
CA THR A 116 1.02 39.44 -2.68
C THR A 116 1.62 40.54 -3.57
N SER A 117 1.13 40.71 -4.79
CA SER A 117 1.18 42.01 -5.48
C SER A 117 -0.01 42.21 -6.43
N SER A 118 -0.50 43.45 -6.44
CA SER A 118 -1.60 44.06 -7.23
C SER A 118 -3.05 43.96 -6.68
N ASN A 119 -3.61 45.16 -6.46
CA ASN A 119 -4.97 45.45 -5.98
C ASN A 119 -5.97 45.38 -7.14
N GLU A 120 -6.62 44.23 -7.34
CA GLU A 120 -7.92 44.17 -8.02
C GLU A 120 -8.97 43.52 -7.11
N PRO A 121 -10.22 44.04 -7.06
CA PRO A 121 -11.30 43.44 -6.31
C PRO A 121 -11.79 42.15 -7.02
N MET A 122 -11.11 41.04 -6.77
CA MET A 122 -11.54 39.72 -7.24
C MET A 122 -12.76 39.25 -6.45
N LYS A 123 -13.83 38.88 -7.18
CA LYS A 123 -14.87 37.97 -6.70
C LYS A 123 -14.20 36.76 -6.05
N ALA A 124 -14.58 36.44 -4.82
CA ALA A 124 -14.10 35.28 -4.07
C ALA A 124 -14.61 33.96 -4.69
N GLY A 125 -14.09 33.62 -5.87
CA GLY A 125 -14.10 32.25 -6.38
C GLY A 125 -12.98 31.49 -5.68
N SER A 126 -13.29 30.32 -5.12
CA SER A 126 -12.30 29.46 -4.49
C SER A 126 -11.18 29.14 -5.50
N PRO A 127 -9.91 29.54 -5.24
CA PRO A 127 -8.78 29.26 -6.16
C PRO A 127 -8.54 27.76 -6.39
N LEU A 128 -9.21 26.91 -5.61
CA LEU A 128 -9.11 25.45 -5.69
C LEU A 128 -9.98 24.87 -6.82
N GLU A 129 -11.00 25.60 -7.28
CA GLU A 129 -11.98 25.09 -8.27
C GLU A 129 -11.45 25.22 -9.71
N SER A 130 -10.66 26.27 -9.99
CA SER A 130 -9.95 26.43 -11.27
C SER A 130 -8.79 25.45 -11.46
N LEU A 131 -8.23 24.89 -10.37
CA LEU A 131 -7.16 23.89 -10.43
C LEU A 131 -7.67 22.47 -10.67
N ARG A 132 -8.92 22.16 -10.30
CA ARG A 132 -9.51 20.80 -10.44
C ARG A 132 -9.78 20.38 -11.89
N GLY A 133 -9.86 21.33 -12.82
CA GLY A 133 -10.13 21.05 -14.23
C GLY A 133 -8.90 21.01 -15.14
N MET A 134 -7.73 21.41 -14.65
CA MET A 134 -6.54 21.66 -15.49
C MET A 134 -5.37 20.69 -15.28
N LEU A 135 -5.38 19.89 -14.21
CA LEU A 135 -4.30 18.94 -13.95
C LEU A 135 -4.81 17.53 -14.24
N THR A 136 -4.41 16.97 -15.37
CA THR A 136 -4.59 15.55 -15.62
C THR A 136 -3.68 14.75 -14.68
N SER A 137 -3.96 13.46 -14.49
CA SER A 137 -3.09 12.57 -13.71
C SER A 137 -1.67 12.49 -14.28
N GLU A 138 -1.55 12.64 -15.60
CA GLU A 138 -0.27 12.69 -16.32
C GLU A 138 0.49 13.99 -16.02
N ASP A 139 -0.20 15.13 -15.95
CA ASP A 139 0.42 16.42 -15.60
C ASP A 139 0.93 16.44 -14.17
N ALA A 140 0.15 15.89 -13.23
CA ALA A 140 0.58 15.75 -11.84
C ALA A 140 1.81 14.85 -11.70
N ARG A 141 1.90 13.77 -12.50
CA ARG A 141 3.08 12.90 -12.55
C ARG A 141 4.29 13.64 -13.10
N ASN A 142 4.13 14.31 -14.24
CA ASN A 142 5.23 15.04 -14.87
C ASN A 142 5.75 16.14 -13.94
N LEU A 143 4.86 16.84 -13.25
CA LEU A 143 5.23 17.82 -12.24
C LEU A 143 6.03 17.21 -11.08
N TYR A 144 5.64 16.02 -10.61
CA TYR A 144 6.37 15.30 -9.57
C TYR A 144 7.77 14.87 -10.04
N LEU A 145 7.89 14.31 -11.25
CA LEU A 145 9.18 13.92 -11.84
C LEU A 145 10.10 15.14 -12.00
N ASP A 146 9.58 16.23 -12.55
CA ASP A 146 10.33 17.46 -12.77
C ASP A 146 10.79 18.09 -11.44
N ALA A 147 9.95 18.06 -10.41
CA ALA A 147 10.32 18.54 -9.08
C ALA A 147 11.40 17.65 -8.45
N GLY A 148 11.18 16.34 -8.43
CA GLY A 148 12.11 15.38 -7.83
C GLY A 148 13.46 15.31 -8.53
N GLN A 149 13.52 15.46 -9.86
CA GLN A 149 14.77 15.52 -10.61
C GLN A 149 15.55 16.81 -10.31
N ARG A 150 14.86 17.96 -10.23
CA ARG A 150 15.50 19.24 -9.84
C ARG A 150 16.07 19.19 -8.43
N GLU A 151 15.39 18.51 -7.52
CA GLU A 151 15.84 18.30 -6.13
C GLU A 151 16.89 17.19 -6.01
N GLY A 152 17.07 16.37 -7.05
CA GLY A 152 17.96 15.21 -7.05
C GLY A 152 17.48 14.06 -6.15
N THR A 153 16.20 14.09 -5.74
CA THR A 153 15.49 13.08 -4.95
C THR A 153 14.90 11.99 -5.82
N VAL A 154 14.44 12.31 -7.04
CA VAL A 154 14.04 11.31 -8.05
C VAL A 154 15.18 11.17 -9.05
N LEU A 155 15.64 9.94 -9.27
CA LEU A 155 16.68 9.64 -10.25
C LEU A 155 16.05 9.42 -11.63
N GLU A 156 15.11 8.48 -11.72
CA GLU A 156 14.50 8.06 -12.98
C GLU A 156 13.17 7.33 -12.75
N GLU A 157 12.34 7.29 -13.78
CA GLU A 157 11.25 6.33 -13.89
C GLU A 157 11.77 5.03 -14.53
N VAL A 158 11.46 3.87 -13.95
CA VAL A 158 11.83 2.59 -14.56
C VAL A 158 11.01 2.39 -15.83
N PRO A 159 11.63 2.25 -17.02
CA PRO A 159 10.90 2.23 -18.30
C PRO A 159 10.01 1.00 -18.48
N THR A 160 10.21 -0.04 -17.67
CA THR A 160 9.45 -1.28 -17.73
C THR A 160 8.15 -1.16 -16.92
N LYS A 161 7.01 -1.06 -17.63
CA LYS A 161 5.68 -1.17 -17.01
C LYS A 161 5.38 -2.64 -16.72
N ILE A 162 5.09 -2.96 -15.47
CA ILE A 162 4.72 -4.31 -15.08
C ILE A 162 3.20 -4.43 -15.21
N LEU A 163 2.74 -5.30 -16.11
CA LEU A 163 1.32 -5.56 -16.30
C LEU A 163 0.77 -6.33 -15.09
N ILE A 164 -0.21 -5.75 -14.39
CA ILE A 164 -0.85 -6.38 -13.23
C ILE A 164 -2.10 -7.14 -13.67
N ASN A 165 -2.97 -6.50 -14.46
CA ASN A 165 -4.27 -7.04 -14.81
C ASN A 165 -4.73 -6.54 -16.17
N VAL A 166 -5.50 -7.38 -16.87
CA VAL A 166 -6.21 -7.04 -18.10
C VAL A 166 -7.65 -7.52 -17.96
N VAL A 167 -8.60 -6.59 -18.02
CA VAL A 167 -10.03 -6.89 -18.01
C VAL A 167 -10.55 -6.62 -19.42
N PRO A 168 -10.96 -7.64 -20.19
CA PRO A 168 -11.53 -7.41 -21.51
C PRO A 168 -12.84 -6.64 -21.39
N SER A 169 -13.07 -5.73 -22.33
CA SER A 169 -14.34 -4.99 -22.41
C SER A 169 -15.48 -5.96 -22.76
N PRO A 170 -16.66 -5.84 -22.12
CA PRO A 170 -17.82 -6.68 -22.45
C PRO A 170 -18.28 -6.52 -23.90
N ASP A 171 -17.97 -5.39 -24.54
CA ASP A 171 -18.33 -5.12 -25.94
C ASP A 171 -17.37 -5.78 -26.95
N GLY A 172 -16.33 -6.48 -26.48
CA GLY A 172 -15.32 -7.12 -27.33
C GLY A 172 -14.32 -6.14 -27.96
N GLU A 173 -14.54 -4.83 -27.82
CA GLU A 173 -13.61 -3.79 -28.25
C GLU A 173 -12.66 -3.42 -27.11
N GLY A 174 -11.49 -4.06 -27.11
CA GLY A 174 -10.39 -3.72 -26.21
C GLY A 174 -10.57 -4.22 -24.77
N GLY A 175 -9.87 -3.58 -23.84
CA GLY A 175 -9.89 -3.94 -22.43
C GLY A 175 -9.19 -2.92 -21.55
N GLU A 176 -9.53 -2.92 -20.27
CA GLU A 176 -8.86 -2.12 -19.26
C GLU A 176 -7.55 -2.79 -18.85
N VAL A 177 -6.47 -2.02 -18.89
CA VAL A 177 -5.13 -2.51 -18.56
C VAL A 177 -4.63 -1.79 -17.32
N THR A 178 -4.35 -2.56 -16.26
CA THR A 178 -3.74 -2.04 -15.04
C THR A 178 -2.25 -2.38 -15.04
N TYR A 179 -1.39 -1.37 -14.90
CA TYR A 179 0.06 -1.55 -14.83
C TYR A 179 0.64 -0.87 -13.59
N LEU A 180 1.73 -1.45 -13.06
CA LEU A 180 2.57 -0.85 -12.04
C LEU A 180 3.64 0.00 -12.73
N ARG A 181 3.79 1.24 -12.26
CA ARG A 181 4.89 2.14 -12.62
C ARG A 181 5.79 2.31 -11.40
N GLN A 182 7.10 2.20 -11.60
CA GLN A 182 8.09 2.28 -10.53
C GLN A 182 8.99 3.50 -10.72
N PHE A 183 9.30 4.19 -9.62
CA PHE A 183 10.22 5.33 -9.58
C PHE A 183 11.40 4.97 -8.71
N ILE A 184 12.59 5.40 -9.11
CA ILE A 184 13.81 5.26 -8.32
C ILE A 184 14.07 6.58 -7.62
N GLU A 185 13.99 6.57 -6.30
CA GLU A 185 14.27 7.71 -5.45
C GLU A 185 15.57 7.52 -4.67
N ARG A 186 16.27 8.63 -4.48
CA ARG A 186 17.47 8.73 -3.66
C ARG A 186 17.20 9.72 -2.54
N THR A 187 17.25 9.22 -1.31
CA THR A 187 17.20 10.07 -0.12
C THR A 187 18.48 9.92 0.69
N LYS A 188 18.92 11.01 1.31
CA LYS A 188 20.03 10.99 2.27
C LYS A 188 19.44 10.72 3.64
N VAL A 189 19.79 9.58 4.23
CA VAL A 189 19.44 9.27 5.63
C VAL A 189 20.68 9.44 6.50
N ASN A 190 20.52 10.10 7.64
CA ASN A 190 21.61 10.26 8.62
C ASN A 190 21.89 8.96 9.36
N ASP A 191 20.84 8.17 9.59
CA ASP A 191 20.90 6.88 10.26
C ASP A 191 20.06 5.86 9.47
N LEU A 192 20.68 4.74 9.13
CA LEU A 192 19.99 3.59 8.53
C LEU A 192 20.00 2.45 9.53
N TYR A 193 18.83 1.94 9.90
CA TYR A 193 18.69 0.82 10.82
C TYR A 193 18.05 -0.37 10.10
N GLN A 194 18.52 -1.57 10.42
CA GLN A 194 17.87 -2.82 10.09
C GLN A 194 17.39 -3.47 11.39
N PHE A 195 16.14 -3.90 11.43
CA PHE A 195 15.65 -4.68 12.57
C PHE A 195 16.15 -6.11 12.46
N SER A 196 16.93 -6.55 13.44
CA SER A 196 17.32 -7.95 13.63
C SER A 196 16.53 -8.54 14.80
N LEU A 197 16.44 -9.87 14.86
CA LEU A 197 15.95 -10.56 16.05
C LEU A 197 17.14 -10.90 16.95
N ASP A 198 17.02 -10.68 18.26
CA ASP A 198 17.96 -11.20 19.25
C ASP A 198 17.68 -12.68 19.59
N GLU A 199 18.50 -13.28 20.45
CA GLU A 199 18.36 -14.68 20.89
C GLU A 199 17.04 -14.95 21.65
N SER A 200 16.39 -13.89 22.16
CA SER A 200 15.10 -13.96 22.84
C SER A 200 13.91 -13.67 21.91
N GLY A 201 14.16 -13.41 20.62
CA GLY A 201 13.14 -13.09 19.62
C GLY A 201 12.64 -11.64 19.64
N ASN A 202 13.29 -10.73 20.38
CA ASN A 202 12.96 -9.32 20.36
C ASN A 202 13.55 -8.63 19.14
N ARG A 203 12.86 -7.61 18.61
CA ARG A 203 13.37 -6.79 17.51
C ARG A 203 14.37 -5.77 18.04
N LEU A 204 15.63 -5.89 17.65
CA LEU A 204 16.70 -4.96 18.00
C LEU A 204 17.10 -4.15 16.75
N PRO A 205 17.04 -2.80 16.80
CA PRO A 205 17.51 -1.97 15.70
C PRO A 205 19.04 -2.02 15.64
N VAL A 206 19.58 -2.49 14.52
CA VAL A 206 21.02 -2.54 14.26
C VAL A 206 21.36 -1.45 13.25
N SER A 207 22.30 -0.57 13.60
CA SER A 207 22.78 0.48 12.68
C SER A 207 23.55 -0.14 11.51
N MET A 208 23.11 0.14 10.29
CA MET A 208 23.70 -0.37 9.04
C MET A 208 24.87 0.47 8.54
N LEU A 209 24.98 1.73 8.98
CA LEU A 209 26.05 2.63 8.53
C LEU A 209 27.44 2.18 8.98
N GLN A 210 27.54 1.40 10.07
CA GLN A 210 28.82 0.90 10.57
C GLN A 210 29.41 -0.22 9.70
N ARG A 211 28.62 -0.85 8.84
CA ARG A 211 29.06 -1.99 8.02
C ARG A 211 29.71 -1.59 6.69
N ILE A 212 29.57 -0.32 6.29
CA ILE A 212 30.15 0.23 5.05
C ILE A 212 31.46 0.96 5.38
N LYS A 213 32.35 0.33 6.16
CA LYS A 213 33.76 0.76 6.14
C LYS A 213 34.39 0.13 4.89
N PRO A 214 34.94 0.93 3.95
CA PRO A 214 35.66 0.38 2.82
C PRO A 214 36.81 -0.49 3.37
N ALA A 215 36.93 -1.72 2.86
CA ALA A 215 38.13 -2.51 3.09
C ALA A 215 39.31 -1.71 2.53
N MET A 216 40.20 -1.25 3.40
CA MET A 216 41.46 -0.62 3.04
C MET A 216 42.45 -1.67 2.55
#